data_AF-A0A7J2YRM2-F1
#
_entry.id   AF-A0A7J2YRM2-F1
#
_cell.length_a   1.000
_cell.length_b   1.000
_cell.length_c   1.000
_cell.angle_alpha   90.00
_cell.angle_beta   90.00
_cell.angle_gamma   90.00
#
_symmetry.space_group_name_H-M   'P 1'
#
loop_
_entity.id
_entity.type
_entity.pdbx_description
1 polymer ?
#
loop_
_entity_poly.entity_id
_entity_poly.type
_entity_poly.pdbx_seq_one_letter_code
_entity_poly.pdbx_strand_id
1 'polypeptide(L)'
;MFKTGIDATALEKEYVPLSTFVQQNGGIPQAKIVSKALLGASVTTQDPDFDKKYLTIVKETLEKYKIRQEKPIYKAAHIVKQIKGRFDEVFTDILNAMEPSIEHIDLYHATYLHSDPSKDYISVFGKAQGQRLTPLEFIEKNRNGFDQACAWWNWRTYSRQEPEHQYLIDHFDSKITPGWDELERNNVNIKVLYSGCECNCLISFADLILKEVESFHFGDIDYVSIAQPIRNKAKTYALRQKVKSYNLSKTDWVIRQTVPESPFDIDLTRYIKHPIYFIAWTPLLDAPRKAIKPAFEWSKFYNAVIKKAIESGGCVKFLDFQQDMTFWEDIDFIIPWETQDLEHVRQLKSMGFEIMPKVLNATSLTT
;
A
#
# COMPACT_ATOMS: atom_id res chain seq x y z
N MET A 1 13.36 -6.74 17.76
CA MET A 1 11.95 -6.95 17.36
C MET A 1 11.89 -6.81 15.86
N PHE A 2 11.30 -7.78 15.16
CA PHE A 2 11.12 -7.69 13.71
C PHE A 2 9.97 -6.74 13.38
N LYS A 3 10.16 -5.95 12.32
CA LYS A 3 9.11 -5.09 11.74
C LYS A 3 9.02 -5.35 10.25
N THR A 4 7.81 -5.44 9.74
CA THR A 4 7.56 -5.58 8.29
C THR A 4 6.62 -4.50 7.81
N GLY A 5 7.04 -3.72 6.81
CA GLY A 5 6.14 -2.86 6.05
C GLY A 5 5.57 -3.62 4.87
N ILE A 6 4.28 -3.47 4.62
CA ILE A 6 3.53 -4.16 3.56
C ILE A 6 2.74 -3.13 2.77
N ASP A 7 2.80 -3.27 1.45
CA ASP A 7 1.97 -2.54 0.50
C ASP A 7 1.54 -3.47 -0.64
N ALA A 8 0.45 -3.13 -1.31
CA ALA A 8 -0.07 -3.87 -2.45
C ALA A 8 -0.77 -2.99 -3.49
N THR A 9 -0.76 -3.48 -4.72
CA THR A 9 -1.35 -2.80 -5.88
C THR A 9 -1.89 -3.81 -6.88
N ALA A 10 -2.75 -3.35 -7.78
CA ALA A 10 -3.13 -4.13 -8.95
C ALA A 10 -2.17 -3.81 -10.11
N LEU A 11 -1.50 -4.83 -10.62
CA LEU A 11 -0.71 -4.75 -11.84
C LEU A 11 -1.63 -4.98 -13.04
N GLU A 12 -1.81 -3.95 -13.85
CA GLU A 12 -2.54 -4.05 -15.11
C GLU A 12 -1.57 -3.97 -16.29
N LYS A 13 -1.56 -5.02 -17.12
CA LYS A 13 -0.78 -5.07 -18.34
C LYS A 13 -1.67 -5.27 -19.52
N GLU A 14 -1.59 -4.34 -20.45
CA GLU A 14 -2.27 -4.44 -21.71
C GLU A 14 -1.28 -4.92 -22.77
N TYR A 15 -1.58 -6.04 -23.43
CA TYR A 15 -0.78 -6.53 -24.53
C TYR A 15 -1.63 -6.77 -25.78
N VAL A 16 -0.99 -6.53 -26.93
CA VAL A 16 -1.53 -6.88 -28.25
C VAL A 16 -0.86 -8.19 -28.65
N PRO A 17 -1.59 -9.32 -28.73
CA PRO A 17 -1.01 -10.59 -29.12
C PRO A 17 -0.27 -10.49 -30.47
N LEU A 18 0.90 -11.11 -30.60
CA LEU A 18 1.60 -11.16 -31.88
C LEU A 18 0.78 -11.87 -32.97
N SER A 19 -0.09 -12.82 -32.58
CA SER A 19 -1.02 -13.50 -33.48
C SER A 19 -2.04 -12.57 -34.15
N THR A 20 -2.38 -11.44 -33.52
CA THR A 20 -3.26 -10.41 -34.10
C THR A 20 -2.59 -9.54 -35.15
N PHE A 21 -1.25 -9.51 -35.23
CA PHE A 21 -0.53 -8.77 -36.28
C PHE A 21 -0.50 -9.50 -37.63
N VAL A 22 -0.76 -10.82 -37.65
CA VAL A 22 -0.71 -11.63 -38.87
C VAL A 22 -2.00 -11.52 -39.71
N GLN A 23 -3.08 -10.92 -39.18
CA GLN A 23 -4.41 -10.97 -39.81
C GLN A 23 -4.98 -9.65 -40.38
N GLN A 24 -4.30 -8.51 -40.36
CA GLN A 24 -4.93 -7.24 -40.77
C GLN A 24 -4.42 -6.65 -42.10
N ASN A 25 -4.97 -7.15 -43.21
CA ASN A 25 -5.36 -6.31 -44.35
C ASN A 25 -6.86 -5.99 -44.22
N GLY A 26 -7.22 -4.91 -43.52
CA GLY A 26 -8.60 -4.36 -43.53
C GLY A 26 -9.45 -4.59 -42.27
N GLY A 27 -9.13 -3.87 -41.19
CA GLY A 27 -10.08 -3.21 -40.28
C GLY A 27 -11.05 -4.03 -39.41
N ILE A 28 -10.71 -4.21 -38.12
CA ILE A 28 -11.60 -4.24 -36.92
C ILE A 28 -10.76 -3.74 -35.72
N PRO A 29 -11.30 -2.95 -34.76
CA PRO A 29 -10.57 -2.55 -33.55
C PRO A 29 -10.03 -3.77 -32.79
N GLN A 30 -8.72 -3.77 -32.55
CA GLN A 30 -8.00 -4.84 -31.85
C GLN A 30 -8.53 -5.00 -30.42
N ALA A 31 -9.00 -6.21 -30.07
CA ALA A 31 -9.28 -6.55 -28.69
C ALA A 31 -7.95 -6.58 -27.92
N LYS A 32 -7.74 -5.56 -27.08
CA LYS A 32 -6.59 -5.46 -26.18
C LYS A 32 -6.77 -6.51 -25.09
N ILE A 33 -5.85 -7.46 -24.96
CA ILE A 33 -5.91 -8.39 -23.84
C ILE A 33 -5.31 -7.68 -22.63
N VAL A 34 -6.10 -7.59 -21.57
CA VAL A 34 -5.68 -7.03 -20.28
C VAL A 34 -5.36 -8.20 -19.35
N SER A 35 -4.07 -8.41 -19.08
CA SER A 35 -3.65 -9.25 -17.96
C SER A 35 -3.69 -8.42 -16.69
N LYS A 36 -4.42 -8.90 -15.69
CA LYS A 36 -4.45 -8.30 -14.35
C LYS A 36 -3.87 -9.28 -13.34
N ALA A 37 -3.08 -8.75 -12.42
CA ALA A 37 -2.59 -9.48 -11.27
C ALA A 37 -2.67 -8.59 -10.04
N LEU A 38 -2.85 -9.22 -8.88
CA LEU A 38 -2.58 -8.55 -7.61
C LEU A 38 -1.10 -8.72 -7.32
N LEU A 39 -0.43 -7.62 -6.96
CA LEU A 39 0.99 -7.56 -6.62
C LEU A 39 1.12 -6.99 -5.21
N GLY A 40 1.98 -7.58 -4.40
CA GLY A 40 2.29 -7.08 -3.06
C GLY A 40 3.80 -7.13 -2.83
N ALA A 41 4.29 -6.27 -1.95
CA ALA A 41 5.66 -6.32 -1.48
C ALA A 41 5.69 -6.17 0.03
N SER A 42 6.65 -6.84 0.66
CA SER A 42 6.97 -6.58 2.05
C SER A 42 8.46 -6.44 2.26
N VAL A 43 8.84 -5.54 3.16
CA VAL A 43 10.23 -5.37 3.61
C VAL A 43 10.28 -5.62 5.10
N THR A 44 11.10 -6.59 5.50
CA THR A 44 11.34 -6.92 6.91
C THR A 44 12.68 -6.38 7.37
N THR A 45 12.72 -5.88 8.60
CA THR A 45 13.92 -5.39 9.25
C THR A 45 13.95 -5.78 10.73
N GLN A 46 15.15 -5.99 11.28
CA GLN A 46 15.42 -5.97 12.72
C GLN A 46 16.10 -4.67 13.17
N ASP A 47 16.45 -3.79 12.24
CA ASP A 47 17.23 -2.59 12.51
C ASP A 47 16.36 -1.53 13.20
N PRO A 48 16.65 -1.18 14.47
CA PRO A 48 15.87 -0.18 15.19
C PRO A 48 16.00 1.23 14.56
N ASP A 49 17.07 1.47 13.80
CA ASP A 49 17.35 2.75 13.14
C ASP A 49 16.90 2.80 11.67
N PHE A 50 16.10 1.82 11.21
CA PHE A 50 15.66 1.72 9.81
C PHE A 50 15.10 3.05 9.29
N ASP A 51 14.16 3.67 10.03
CA ASP A 51 13.49 4.91 9.61
C ASP A 51 14.48 6.06 9.42
N LYS A 52 15.42 6.23 10.36
CA LYS A 52 16.45 7.27 10.30
C LYS A 52 17.40 7.06 9.11
N LYS A 53 17.81 5.81 8.87
CA LYS A 53 18.69 5.44 7.76
C LYS A 53 17.98 5.65 6.42
N TYR A 54 16.72 5.21 6.31
CA TYR A 54 15.90 5.41 5.12
C TYR A 54 15.77 6.89 4.75
N LEU A 55 15.36 7.74 5.69
CA LEU A 55 15.21 9.18 5.45
C LEU A 55 16.53 9.83 5.01
N THR A 56 17.64 9.43 5.64
CA THR A 56 18.98 9.93 5.29
C THR A 56 19.38 9.50 3.88
N ILE A 57 19.23 8.21 3.55
CA ILE A 57 19.59 7.64 2.25
C ILE A 57 18.74 8.26 1.13
N VAL A 58 17.43 8.40 1.34
CA VAL A 58 16.55 9.05 0.35
C VAL A 58 17.00 10.48 0.12
N LYS A 59 17.26 11.26 1.17
CA LYS A 59 17.75 12.64 1.05
C LYS A 59 19.06 12.72 0.27
N GLU A 60 20.08 11.94 0.67
CA GLU A 60 21.39 11.93 0.02
C GLU A 60 21.29 11.51 -1.44
N THR A 61 20.43 10.53 -1.75
CA THR A 61 20.18 10.10 -3.12
C THR A 61 19.52 11.22 -3.93
N LEU A 62 18.47 11.85 -3.42
CA LEU A 62 17.85 12.98 -4.12
C LEU A 62 18.85 14.13 -4.36
N GLU A 63 19.69 14.45 -3.37
CA GLU A 63 20.76 15.44 -3.49
C GLU A 63 21.79 15.07 -4.58
N LYS A 64 22.25 13.81 -4.61
CA LYS A 64 23.14 13.27 -5.67
C LYS A 64 22.58 13.52 -7.07
N TYR A 65 21.27 13.34 -7.25
CA TYR A 65 20.58 13.53 -8.54
C TYR A 65 20.07 14.96 -8.78
N LYS A 66 20.44 15.91 -7.90
CA LYS A 66 20.05 17.33 -7.92
C LYS A 66 18.53 17.53 -7.88
N ILE A 67 17.85 16.70 -7.11
CA ILE A 67 16.41 16.76 -6.87
C ILE A 67 16.18 17.37 -5.48
N ARG A 68 15.36 18.42 -5.41
CA ARG A 68 15.01 19.05 -4.15
C ARG A 68 14.10 18.12 -3.34
N GLN A 69 14.43 17.87 -2.07
CA GLN A 69 13.47 17.20 -1.19
C GLN A 69 12.28 18.12 -0.89
N GLU A 70 11.07 17.70 -1.26
CA GLU A 70 9.80 18.40 -1.02
C GLU A 70 8.95 17.71 0.05
N LYS A 71 9.16 16.40 0.26
CA LYS A 71 8.43 15.57 1.22
C LYS A 71 9.39 14.87 2.18
N PRO A 72 8.99 14.64 3.44
CA PRO A 72 9.79 13.87 4.38
C PRO A 72 9.90 12.40 3.94
N ILE A 73 8.76 11.77 3.62
CA ILE A 73 8.65 10.42 3.07
C ILE A 73 7.88 10.52 1.74
N TYR A 74 8.28 9.72 0.77
CA TYR A 74 7.71 9.73 -0.56
C TYR A 74 7.01 8.40 -0.86
N LYS A 75 5.76 8.45 -1.32
CA LYS A 75 5.21 7.36 -2.12
C LYS A 75 5.88 7.31 -3.50
N ALA A 76 5.95 6.15 -4.12
CA ALA A 76 6.70 5.92 -5.34
C ALA A 76 6.23 6.82 -6.49
N ALA A 77 4.92 7.04 -6.62
CA ALA A 77 4.35 7.97 -7.60
C ALA A 77 4.87 9.41 -7.43
N HIS A 78 5.18 9.86 -6.21
CA HIS A 78 5.76 11.17 -5.96
C HIS A 78 7.19 11.26 -6.48
N ILE A 79 8.01 10.24 -6.21
CA ILE A 79 9.38 10.16 -6.73
C ILE A 79 9.36 10.13 -8.26
N VAL A 80 8.57 9.26 -8.89
CA VAL A 80 8.45 9.14 -10.35
C VAL A 80 8.12 10.50 -11.00
N LYS A 81 7.14 11.23 -10.45
CA LYS A 81 6.73 12.55 -10.94
C LYS A 81 7.87 13.57 -10.88
N GLN A 82 8.69 13.51 -9.83
CA GLN A 82 9.74 14.50 -9.60
C GLN A 82 10.99 14.26 -10.47
N ILE A 83 11.32 13.00 -10.75
CA ILE A 83 12.62 12.63 -11.35
C ILE A 83 12.60 12.40 -12.86
N LYS A 84 11.41 12.48 -13.49
CA LYS A 84 11.20 12.50 -14.95
C LYS A 84 11.95 11.40 -15.71
N GLY A 85 11.78 10.15 -15.29
CA GLY A 85 12.34 8.97 -15.97
C GLY A 85 13.62 8.39 -15.37
N ARG A 86 14.21 9.05 -14.36
CA ARG A 86 15.40 8.53 -13.63
C ARG A 86 15.06 7.64 -12.43
N PHE A 87 13.87 7.02 -12.43
CA PHE A 87 13.39 6.19 -11.31
C PHE A 87 14.30 5.00 -11.04
N ASP A 88 14.66 4.30 -12.10
CA ASP A 88 15.55 3.15 -12.07
C ASP A 88 16.86 3.42 -11.29
N GLU A 89 17.52 4.52 -11.62
CA GLU A 89 18.81 4.91 -11.05
C GLU A 89 18.67 5.30 -9.57
N VAL A 90 17.68 6.15 -9.26
CA VAL A 90 17.39 6.61 -7.89
C VAL A 90 17.01 5.44 -6.99
N PHE A 91 16.11 4.57 -7.46
CA PHE A 91 15.68 3.38 -6.72
C PHE A 91 16.85 2.42 -6.50
N THR A 92 17.69 2.19 -7.51
CA THR A 92 18.87 1.33 -7.40
C THR A 92 19.81 1.81 -6.30
N ASP A 93 20.08 3.12 -6.21
CA ASP A 93 20.95 3.64 -5.16
C ASP A 93 20.33 3.50 -3.77
N ILE A 94 19.03 3.79 -3.61
CA ILE A 94 18.32 3.60 -2.34
C ILE A 94 18.34 2.12 -1.93
N LEU A 95 17.97 1.21 -2.82
CA LEU A 95 17.90 -0.22 -2.57
C LEU A 95 19.24 -0.78 -2.06
N ASN A 96 20.34 -0.41 -2.71
CA ASN A 96 21.66 -0.89 -2.34
C ASN A 96 22.17 -0.25 -1.04
N ALA A 97 21.88 1.03 -0.79
CA ALA A 97 22.26 1.69 0.45
C ALA A 97 21.47 1.15 1.66
N MET A 98 20.23 0.71 1.47
CA MET A 98 19.38 0.13 2.51
C MET A 98 19.72 -1.34 2.82
N GLU A 99 20.53 -2.02 2.01
CA GLU A 99 20.88 -3.45 2.18
C GLU A 99 21.22 -3.87 3.61
N PRO A 100 22.06 -3.13 4.38
CA PRO A 100 22.46 -3.55 5.72
C PRO A 100 21.31 -3.57 6.73
N SER A 101 20.24 -2.84 6.45
CA SER A 101 19.07 -2.68 7.31
C SER A 101 17.91 -3.61 6.93
N ILE A 102 18.04 -4.38 5.86
CA ILE A 102 16.98 -5.27 5.35
C ILE A 102 17.29 -6.70 5.77
N GLU A 103 16.33 -7.42 6.34
CA GLU A 103 16.44 -8.86 6.56
C GLU A 103 16.01 -9.62 5.32
N HIS A 104 14.83 -9.31 4.80
CA HIS A 104 14.32 -9.87 3.56
C HIS A 104 13.31 -8.94 2.88
N ILE A 105 13.17 -9.13 1.57
CA ILE A 105 12.17 -8.52 0.71
C ILE A 105 11.35 -9.67 0.14
N ASP A 106 10.05 -9.67 0.35
CA ASP A 106 9.14 -10.67 -0.22
C ASP A 106 8.21 -10.01 -1.23
N LEU A 107 8.06 -10.64 -2.39
CA LEU A 107 7.17 -10.19 -3.45
C LEU A 107 6.03 -11.19 -3.63
N TYR A 108 4.81 -10.71 -3.58
CA TYR A 108 3.60 -11.53 -3.67
C TYR A 108 2.92 -11.26 -5.00
N HIS A 109 2.46 -12.30 -5.67
CA HIS A 109 1.58 -12.14 -6.82
C HIS A 109 0.43 -13.14 -6.79
N ALA A 110 -0.71 -12.73 -7.35
CA ALA A 110 -1.81 -13.62 -7.63
C ALA A 110 -2.35 -13.34 -9.04
N THR A 111 -2.18 -14.32 -9.93
CA THR A 111 -2.68 -14.32 -11.30
C THR A 111 -3.83 -15.32 -11.38
N TYR A 112 -5.05 -14.81 -11.27
CA TYR A 112 -6.25 -15.66 -11.32
C TYR A 112 -6.68 -16.05 -12.74
N LEU A 113 -5.99 -15.53 -13.76
CA LEU A 113 -6.43 -15.52 -15.16
C LEU A 113 -5.82 -16.60 -16.07
N HIS A 114 -4.71 -17.24 -15.68
CA HIS A 114 -3.88 -17.95 -16.68
C HIS A 114 -3.31 -19.30 -16.26
N SER A 115 -3.52 -19.75 -15.03
CA SER A 115 -2.93 -21.02 -14.58
C SER A 115 -3.80 -22.26 -14.85
N ASP A 116 -5.09 -22.09 -15.13
CA ASP A 116 -6.01 -23.22 -15.34
C ASP A 116 -7.25 -22.84 -16.17
N PRO A 117 -7.37 -23.28 -17.44
CA PRO A 117 -8.57 -23.09 -18.26
C PRO A 117 -9.84 -23.72 -17.68
N SER A 118 -9.74 -24.57 -16.66
CA SER A 118 -10.91 -25.15 -15.98
C SER A 118 -11.49 -24.25 -14.88
N LYS A 119 -10.81 -23.14 -14.53
CA LYS A 119 -11.24 -22.19 -13.50
C LYS A 119 -11.86 -20.94 -14.13
N ASP A 120 -13.05 -21.11 -14.71
CA ASP A 120 -13.84 -20.00 -15.27
C ASP A 120 -14.34 -19.01 -14.20
N TYR A 121 -14.30 -19.40 -12.93
CA TYR A 121 -14.80 -18.60 -11.82
C TYR A 121 -14.05 -18.85 -10.50
N ILE A 122 -14.11 -17.85 -9.64
CA ILE A 122 -13.73 -17.90 -8.23
C ILE A 122 -15.01 -17.86 -7.40
N SER A 123 -15.17 -18.83 -6.50
CA SER A 123 -16.29 -18.85 -5.56
C SER A 123 -15.95 -18.05 -4.31
N VAL A 124 -16.74 -17.01 -4.03
CA VAL A 124 -16.61 -16.15 -2.85
C VAL A 124 -17.81 -16.32 -1.93
N PHE A 125 -17.70 -15.86 -0.68
CA PHE A 125 -18.77 -15.87 0.33
C PHE A 125 -19.32 -17.26 0.66
N GLY A 126 -18.44 -18.26 0.74
CA GLY A 126 -18.81 -19.65 1.01
C GLY A 126 -19.52 -19.90 2.34
N LYS A 127 -19.37 -19.01 3.34
CA LYS A 127 -20.13 -19.06 4.61
C LYS A 127 -21.51 -18.38 4.53
N ALA A 128 -21.83 -17.70 3.42
CA ALA A 128 -23.10 -17.00 3.19
C ALA A 128 -23.77 -17.50 1.89
N GLN A 129 -24.49 -16.64 1.17
CA GLN A 129 -24.97 -16.95 -0.18
C GLN A 129 -23.78 -16.87 -1.14
N GLY A 130 -23.14 -18.01 -1.37
CA GLY A 130 -21.96 -18.10 -2.24
C GLY A 130 -22.19 -17.43 -3.60
N GLN A 131 -21.19 -16.69 -4.06
CA GLN A 131 -21.20 -16.00 -5.35
C GLN A 131 -20.06 -16.52 -6.22
N ARG A 132 -20.28 -16.61 -7.52
CA ARG A 132 -19.23 -16.88 -8.51
C ARG A 132 -18.86 -15.58 -9.20
N LEU A 133 -17.57 -15.27 -9.23
CA LEU A 133 -17.00 -14.13 -9.94
C LEU A 133 -16.05 -14.66 -11.00
N THR A 134 -16.00 -14.01 -12.15
CA THR A 134 -14.88 -14.23 -13.06
C THR A 134 -13.57 -13.77 -12.39
N PRO A 135 -12.40 -14.31 -12.79
CA PRO A 135 -11.11 -13.87 -12.28
C PRO A 135 -10.88 -12.35 -12.32
N LEU A 136 -11.30 -11.68 -13.40
CA LEU A 136 -11.19 -10.22 -13.53
C LEU A 136 -12.08 -9.48 -12.54
N GLU A 137 -13.34 -9.88 -12.41
CA GLU A 137 -14.25 -9.29 -11.42
C GLU A 137 -13.75 -9.51 -9.99
N PHE A 138 -13.16 -10.67 -9.71
CA PHE A 138 -12.56 -10.96 -8.42
C PHE A 138 -11.38 -10.02 -8.13
N ILE A 139 -10.46 -9.85 -9.08
CA ILE A 139 -9.32 -8.93 -8.95
C ILE A 139 -9.81 -7.51 -8.70
N GLU A 140 -10.77 -7.02 -9.49
CA GLU A 140 -11.31 -5.66 -9.31
C GLU A 140 -11.95 -5.45 -7.94
N LYS A 141 -12.73 -6.43 -7.47
CA LYS A 141 -13.41 -6.34 -6.17
C LYS A 141 -12.45 -6.45 -4.99
N ASN A 142 -11.34 -7.17 -5.13
CA ASN A 142 -10.42 -7.46 -4.02
C ASN A 142 -9.07 -6.72 -4.12
N ARG A 143 -8.90 -5.81 -5.09
CA ARG A 143 -7.61 -5.11 -5.29
C ARG A 143 -7.15 -4.32 -4.07
N ASN A 144 -8.09 -3.74 -3.32
CA ASN A 144 -7.80 -2.96 -2.11
C ASN A 144 -7.66 -3.85 -0.87
N GLY A 145 -7.67 -5.18 -1.01
CA GLY A 145 -7.61 -6.12 0.11
C GLY A 145 -6.46 -7.10 0.03
N PHE A 146 -5.50 -6.89 -0.89
CA PHE A 146 -4.40 -7.84 -1.09
C PHE A 146 -3.31 -7.72 -0.01
N ASP A 147 -3.22 -6.57 0.66
CA ASP A 147 -2.28 -6.31 1.76
C ASP A 147 -2.41 -7.32 2.90
N GLN A 148 -3.63 -7.63 3.34
CA GLN A 148 -3.86 -8.65 4.36
C GLN A 148 -3.42 -10.06 3.92
N ALA A 149 -3.55 -10.39 2.63
CA ALA A 149 -3.10 -11.69 2.11
C ALA A 149 -1.57 -11.78 2.15
N CYS A 150 -0.90 -10.68 1.82
CA CYS A 150 0.56 -10.56 1.94
C CYS A 150 0.99 -10.70 3.42
N ALA A 151 0.31 -10.02 4.34
CA ALA A 151 0.57 -10.11 5.78
C ALA A 151 0.37 -11.52 6.31
N TRP A 152 -0.73 -12.18 5.96
CA TRP A 152 -1.00 -13.56 6.34
C TRP A 152 0.09 -14.51 5.84
N TRP A 153 0.50 -14.40 4.59
CA TRP A 153 1.56 -15.25 4.05
C TRP A 153 2.92 -14.99 4.70
N ASN A 154 3.27 -13.72 4.93
CA ASN A 154 4.49 -13.35 5.62
C ASN A 154 4.53 -13.97 7.02
N TRP A 155 3.48 -13.75 7.81
CA TRP A 155 3.33 -14.35 9.14
C TRP A 155 3.40 -15.87 9.11
N ARG A 156 2.69 -16.53 8.19
CA ARG A 156 2.76 -17.99 8.03
C ARG A 156 4.16 -18.50 7.75
N THR A 157 4.93 -17.75 6.97
CA THR A 157 6.28 -18.14 6.54
C THR A 157 7.30 -17.99 7.66
N TYR A 158 7.21 -16.91 8.45
CA TYR A 158 8.28 -16.49 9.35
C TYR A 158 7.94 -16.53 10.84
N SER A 159 6.68 -16.58 11.24
CA SER A 159 6.25 -16.46 12.66
C SER A 159 6.88 -17.47 13.64
N ARG A 160 7.30 -18.65 13.17
CA ARG A 160 8.00 -19.63 14.02
C ARG A 160 9.41 -19.18 14.39
N GLN A 161 10.05 -18.41 13.52
CA GLN A 161 11.41 -17.90 13.68
C GLN A 161 11.40 -16.48 14.26
N GLU A 162 10.27 -15.78 14.14
CA GLU A 162 10.12 -14.35 14.45
C GLU A 162 8.89 -14.15 15.37
N PRO A 163 8.93 -14.60 16.65
CA PRO A 163 7.75 -14.63 17.53
C PRO A 163 7.28 -13.25 18.02
N GLU A 164 8.13 -12.23 17.95
CA GLU A 164 7.81 -10.84 18.28
C GLU A 164 7.92 -9.96 17.03
N HIS A 165 6.94 -10.14 16.15
CA HIS A 165 6.89 -9.48 14.85
C HIS A 165 5.76 -8.46 14.81
N GLN A 166 6.08 -7.23 14.44
CA GLN A 166 5.09 -6.20 14.13
C GLN A 166 4.89 -6.05 12.62
N TYR A 167 3.65 -6.11 12.17
CA TYR A 167 3.26 -5.88 10.78
C TYR A 167 2.67 -4.48 10.65
N LEU A 168 3.29 -3.66 9.80
CA LEU A 168 2.86 -2.32 9.44
C LEU A 168 2.27 -2.42 8.04
N ILE A 169 0.96 -2.22 7.92
CA ILE A 169 0.22 -2.42 6.67
C ILE A 169 -0.39 -1.08 6.26
N ASP A 170 -0.31 -0.71 4.97
CA ASP A 170 -1.10 0.44 4.51
C ASP A 170 -2.61 0.16 4.68
N HIS A 171 -3.39 1.22 4.80
CA HIS A 171 -4.84 1.06 4.97
C HIS A 171 -5.46 0.40 3.75
N PHE A 172 -6.28 -0.61 4.00
CA PHE A 172 -6.90 -1.45 3.00
C PHE A 172 -8.38 -1.61 3.32
N ASP A 173 -9.20 -1.85 2.30
CA ASP A 173 -10.64 -2.09 2.45
C ASP A 173 -10.95 -3.46 1.86
N SER A 174 -11.39 -4.40 2.71
CA SER A 174 -11.59 -5.78 2.30
C SER A 174 -12.70 -6.47 3.07
N LYS A 175 -13.23 -7.52 2.47
CA LYS A 175 -14.14 -8.48 3.09
C LYS A 175 -13.36 -9.50 3.92
N ILE A 176 -14.03 -10.09 4.91
CA ILE A 176 -13.42 -11.10 5.80
C ILE A 176 -12.98 -12.32 4.98
N THR A 177 -11.72 -12.71 5.17
CA THR A 177 -11.09 -13.90 4.55
C THR A 177 -10.66 -14.89 5.63
N PRO A 178 -10.50 -16.18 5.28
CA PRO A 178 -9.93 -17.16 6.22
C PRO A 178 -8.52 -16.80 6.69
N GLY A 179 -7.73 -16.13 5.83
CA GLY A 179 -6.39 -15.66 6.17
C GLY A 179 -6.42 -14.57 7.24
N TRP A 180 -7.37 -13.63 7.16
CA TRP A 180 -7.61 -12.63 8.20
C TRP A 180 -8.05 -13.27 9.52
N ASP A 181 -9.06 -14.14 9.48
CA ASP A 181 -9.55 -14.88 10.65
C ASP A 181 -8.41 -15.63 11.36
N GLU A 182 -7.43 -16.12 10.60
CA GLU A 182 -6.23 -16.74 11.17
C GLU A 182 -5.29 -15.72 11.83
N LEU A 183 -5.02 -14.58 11.20
CA LEU A 183 -4.24 -13.50 11.82
C LEU A 183 -4.88 -13.02 13.13
N GLU A 184 -6.20 -12.84 13.16
CA GLU A 184 -6.93 -12.41 14.35
C GLU A 184 -6.87 -13.46 15.47
N ARG A 185 -7.18 -14.72 15.16
CA ARG A 185 -7.18 -15.82 16.16
C ARG A 185 -5.82 -16.03 16.81
N ASN A 186 -4.74 -15.72 16.09
CA ASN A 186 -3.38 -15.84 16.60
C ASN A 186 -2.86 -14.54 17.26
N ASN A 187 -3.70 -13.51 17.40
CA ASN A 187 -3.34 -12.21 18.00
C ASN A 187 -2.07 -11.59 17.37
N VAL A 188 -1.96 -11.66 16.05
CA VAL A 188 -0.80 -11.11 15.33
C VAL A 188 -0.74 -9.60 15.55
N ASN A 189 0.45 -9.07 15.87
CA ASN A 189 0.67 -7.65 16.14
C ASN A 189 0.65 -6.83 14.84
N ILE A 190 -0.55 -6.52 14.37
CA ILE A 190 -0.82 -5.73 13.18
C ILE A 190 -1.07 -4.27 13.56
N LYS A 191 -0.52 -3.35 12.76
CA LYS A 191 -0.81 -1.92 12.78
C LYS A 191 -1.13 -1.47 11.37
N VAL A 192 -2.34 -0.97 11.17
CA VAL A 192 -2.82 -0.43 9.90
C VAL A 192 -2.64 1.09 9.91
N LEU A 193 -2.00 1.64 8.89
CA LEU A 193 -1.67 3.06 8.81
C LEU A 193 -2.41 3.71 7.65
N TYR A 194 -3.17 4.78 7.92
CA TYR A 194 -3.70 5.60 6.84
C TYR A 194 -2.58 6.39 6.15
N SER A 195 -2.54 6.33 4.81
CA SER A 195 -1.44 6.90 4.02
C SER A 195 -0.08 6.37 4.46
N GLY A 196 0.01 5.06 4.73
CA GLY A 196 1.21 4.38 5.20
C GLY A 196 2.41 4.62 4.30
N CYS A 197 2.21 4.63 2.97
CA CYS A 197 3.23 4.95 1.98
C CYS A 197 3.82 6.38 2.09
N GLU A 198 3.18 7.31 2.82
CA GLU A 198 3.66 8.67 3.06
C GLU A 198 4.04 8.96 4.52
N CYS A 199 3.71 8.09 5.48
CA CYS A 199 4.02 8.30 6.89
C CYS A 199 4.89 7.21 7.52
N ASN A 200 5.17 6.12 6.82
CA ASN A 200 5.99 5.02 7.31
C ASN A 200 7.08 4.64 6.31
N CYS A 201 8.33 4.57 6.77
CA CYS A 201 9.49 4.32 5.91
C CYS A 201 9.50 2.91 5.32
N LEU A 202 9.05 1.89 6.08
CA LEU A 202 9.00 0.51 5.59
C LEU A 202 7.91 0.33 4.52
N ILE A 203 6.71 0.88 4.73
CA ILE A 203 5.62 0.84 3.74
C ILE A 203 6.02 1.64 2.50
N SER A 204 6.56 2.85 2.68
CA SER A 204 7.10 3.67 1.58
C SER A 204 8.17 2.94 0.76
N PHE A 205 9.04 2.16 1.42
CA PHE A 205 10.04 1.39 0.70
C PHE A 205 9.46 0.15 -0.01
N ALA A 206 8.42 -0.49 0.55
CA ALA A 206 7.65 -1.53 -0.13
C ALA A 206 6.93 -0.98 -1.39
N ASP A 207 6.33 0.21 -1.31
CA ASP A 207 5.73 0.92 -2.45
C ASP A 207 6.77 1.20 -3.55
N LEU A 208 7.99 1.62 -3.19
CA LEU A 208 9.07 1.81 -4.16
C LEU A 208 9.45 0.51 -4.89
N ILE A 209 9.50 -0.61 -4.15
CA ILE A 209 9.75 -1.94 -4.71
C ILE A 209 8.62 -2.34 -5.66
N LEU A 210 7.35 -2.13 -5.28
CA LEU A 210 6.21 -2.38 -6.16
C LEU A 210 6.32 -1.57 -7.44
N LYS A 211 6.63 -0.27 -7.33
CA LYS A 211 6.73 0.58 -8.50
C LYS A 211 7.84 0.17 -9.45
N GLU A 212 8.95 -0.30 -8.88
CA GLU A 212 10.04 -0.87 -9.65
C GLU A 212 9.60 -2.11 -10.43
N VAL A 213 8.91 -3.04 -9.78
CA VAL A 213 8.36 -4.24 -10.44
C VAL A 213 7.33 -3.85 -11.51
N GLU A 214 6.41 -2.93 -11.23
CA GLU A 214 5.44 -2.43 -12.23
C GLU A 214 6.12 -1.86 -13.47
N SER A 215 7.21 -1.11 -13.29
CA SER A 215 7.86 -0.36 -14.36
C SER A 215 8.77 -1.22 -15.24
N PHE A 216 9.36 -2.28 -14.67
CA PHE A 216 10.41 -3.05 -15.33
C PHE A 216 10.15 -4.56 -15.41
N HIS A 217 9.02 -5.06 -14.91
CA HIS A 217 8.59 -6.43 -15.22
C HIS A 217 8.18 -6.50 -16.69
N PHE A 218 8.72 -7.49 -17.41
CA PHE A 218 8.36 -7.79 -18.80
C PHE A 218 8.00 -9.28 -18.92
N GLY A 219 7.04 -9.59 -19.79
CA GLY A 219 6.58 -10.97 -20.01
C GLY A 219 5.55 -11.46 -18.99
N ASP A 220 5.50 -12.78 -18.84
CA ASP A 220 4.56 -13.46 -17.96
C ASP A 220 4.84 -13.18 -16.49
N ILE A 221 3.77 -13.14 -15.68
CA ILE A 221 3.85 -12.90 -14.24
C ILE A 221 3.99 -14.27 -13.55
N ASP A 222 5.21 -14.59 -13.13
CA ASP A 222 5.54 -15.83 -12.43
C ASP A 222 6.49 -15.59 -11.25
N TYR A 223 6.83 -16.66 -10.52
CA TYR A 223 7.72 -16.60 -9.36
C TYR A 223 9.09 -15.97 -9.69
N VAL A 224 9.69 -16.27 -10.83
CA VAL A 224 11.06 -15.83 -11.13
C VAL A 224 11.06 -14.38 -11.62
N SER A 225 10.17 -14.08 -12.56
CA SER A 225 10.06 -12.82 -13.27
C SER A 225 9.75 -11.65 -12.36
N ILE A 226 8.87 -11.78 -11.36
CA ILE A 226 8.52 -10.65 -10.48
C ILE A 226 9.67 -10.21 -9.58
N ALA A 227 10.57 -11.13 -9.20
CA ALA A 227 11.74 -10.83 -8.38
C ALA A 227 12.91 -10.29 -9.19
N GLN A 228 12.90 -10.51 -10.50
CA GLN A 228 14.03 -10.18 -11.37
C GLN A 228 14.34 -8.67 -11.43
N PRO A 229 13.36 -7.74 -11.51
CA PRO A 229 13.63 -6.29 -11.47
C PRO A 229 14.46 -5.88 -10.26
N ILE A 230 14.14 -6.41 -9.07
CA ILE A 230 14.85 -6.11 -7.82
C ILE A 230 16.22 -6.81 -7.79
N ARG A 231 16.27 -8.10 -8.14
CA ARG A 231 17.52 -8.88 -8.14
C ARG A 231 18.55 -8.35 -9.14
N ASN A 232 18.12 -7.82 -10.28
CA ASN A 232 19.03 -7.21 -11.26
C ASN A 232 19.69 -5.93 -10.74
N LYS A 233 19.02 -5.19 -9.86
CA LYS A 233 19.50 -3.93 -9.28
C LYS A 233 20.34 -4.12 -8.02
N ALA A 234 20.20 -5.27 -7.36
CA ALA A 234 20.98 -5.62 -6.19
C ALA A 234 22.45 -5.89 -6.56
N LYS A 235 23.35 -4.99 -6.13
CA LYS A 235 24.79 -5.01 -6.45
C LYS A 235 25.51 -6.18 -5.79
N THR A 236 25.07 -6.60 -4.60
CA THR A 236 25.70 -7.68 -3.85
C THR A 236 24.97 -9.01 -4.05
N TYR A 237 25.66 -10.12 -3.80
CA TYR A 237 25.02 -11.42 -3.73
C TYR A 237 24.09 -11.54 -2.51
N ALA A 238 24.48 -10.95 -1.38
CA ALA A 238 23.70 -10.99 -0.15
C ALA A 238 22.32 -10.37 -0.33
N LEU A 239 22.22 -9.16 -0.87
CA LEU A 239 20.93 -8.52 -1.16
C LEU A 239 20.06 -9.34 -2.12
N ARG A 240 20.65 -9.97 -3.14
CA ARG A 240 19.90 -10.85 -4.06
C ARG A 240 19.25 -12.04 -3.35
N GLN A 241 19.91 -12.61 -2.35
CA GLN A 241 19.38 -13.72 -1.54
C GLN A 241 18.28 -13.27 -0.58
N LYS A 242 18.26 -11.98 -0.21
CA LYS A 242 17.19 -11.39 0.62
C LYS A 242 15.88 -11.25 -0.15
N VAL A 243 15.89 -11.25 -1.49
CA VAL A 243 14.69 -11.10 -2.33
C VAL A 243 14.05 -12.45 -2.63
N LYS A 244 12.82 -12.64 -2.17
CA LYS A 244 11.99 -13.83 -2.38
C LYS A 244 10.69 -13.45 -3.07
N SER A 245 10.03 -14.43 -3.67
CA SER A 245 8.76 -14.24 -4.37
C SER A 245 7.78 -15.36 -4.01
N TYR A 246 6.49 -15.09 -4.12
CA TYR A 246 5.44 -16.02 -3.72
C TYR A 246 4.24 -15.88 -4.65
N ASN A 247 3.70 -17.02 -5.10
CA ASN A 247 2.48 -17.07 -5.89
C ASN A 247 1.31 -17.46 -4.98
N LEU A 248 0.49 -16.48 -4.61
CA LEU A 248 -0.68 -16.66 -3.73
C LEU A 248 -1.90 -17.22 -4.46
N SER A 249 -1.76 -17.49 -5.76
CA SER A 249 -2.75 -18.17 -6.60
C SER A 249 -2.33 -19.59 -7.02
N LYS A 250 -1.22 -20.12 -6.47
CA LYS A 250 -0.63 -21.38 -6.96
C LYS A 250 -1.44 -22.62 -6.58
N THR A 251 -1.96 -22.67 -5.37
CA THR A 251 -2.69 -23.85 -4.87
C THR A 251 -4.04 -23.45 -4.32
N ASP A 252 -5.02 -24.34 -4.41
CA ASP A 252 -6.38 -24.10 -3.92
C ASP A 252 -6.41 -23.76 -2.43
N TRP A 253 -5.51 -24.36 -1.64
CA TRP A 253 -5.40 -24.03 -0.22
C TRP A 253 -5.00 -22.57 -0.02
N VAL A 254 -4.02 -22.05 -0.77
CA VAL A 254 -3.59 -20.63 -0.64
C VAL A 254 -4.68 -19.69 -1.16
N ILE A 255 -5.29 -20.00 -2.30
CA ILE A 255 -6.40 -19.22 -2.87
C ILE A 255 -7.53 -19.08 -1.86
N ARG A 256 -7.91 -20.16 -1.17
CA ARG A 256 -8.96 -20.11 -0.14
C ARG A 256 -8.68 -19.11 0.97
N GLN A 257 -7.42 -18.82 1.28
CA GLN A 257 -7.04 -17.89 2.34
C GLN A 257 -7.13 -16.43 1.90
N THR A 258 -7.06 -16.17 0.60
CA THR A 258 -7.13 -14.81 0.02
C THR A 258 -8.53 -14.44 -0.49
N VAL A 259 -9.41 -15.44 -0.63
CA VAL A 259 -10.78 -15.26 -1.11
C VAL A 259 -11.72 -14.91 0.06
N PRO A 260 -12.58 -13.88 -0.07
CA PRO A 260 -13.59 -13.58 0.93
C PRO A 260 -14.53 -14.76 1.17
N GLU A 261 -14.72 -15.10 2.45
CA GLU A 261 -15.67 -16.15 2.85
C GLU A 261 -16.97 -15.59 3.42
N SER A 262 -16.99 -14.29 3.75
CA SER A 262 -18.13 -13.57 4.30
C SER A 262 -18.30 -12.21 3.60
N PRO A 263 -19.53 -11.72 3.39
CA PRO A 263 -19.79 -10.43 2.76
C PRO A 263 -19.55 -9.21 3.67
N PHE A 264 -19.26 -9.45 4.96
CA PHE A 264 -18.94 -8.40 5.92
C PHE A 264 -17.53 -7.87 5.69
N ASP A 265 -17.37 -6.56 5.90
CA ASP A 265 -16.07 -5.89 5.88
C ASP A 265 -15.24 -6.32 7.09
N ILE A 266 -13.92 -6.33 6.91
CA ILE A 266 -12.98 -6.50 8.02
C ILE A 266 -13.08 -5.26 8.92
N ASP A 267 -13.31 -5.48 10.21
CA ASP A 267 -13.25 -4.40 11.20
C ASP A 267 -11.80 -4.11 11.58
N LEU A 268 -11.28 -3.01 11.03
CA LEU A 268 -9.91 -2.57 11.28
C LEU A 268 -9.75 -1.73 12.56
N THR A 269 -10.83 -1.38 13.25
CA THR A 269 -10.84 -0.40 14.35
C THR A 269 -9.73 -0.63 15.37
N ARG A 270 -9.57 -1.89 15.85
CA ARG A 270 -8.55 -2.26 16.85
C ARG A 270 -7.11 -2.33 16.32
N TYR A 271 -6.93 -2.30 15.01
CA TYR A 271 -5.65 -2.42 14.34
C TYR A 271 -5.11 -1.08 13.83
N ILE A 272 -5.94 -0.04 13.79
CA ILE A 272 -5.53 1.28 13.31
C ILE A 272 -4.41 1.85 14.20
N LYS A 273 -3.40 2.44 13.57
CA LYS A 273 -2.29 3.10 14.24
C LYS A 273 -2.66 4.53 14.61
N HIS A 274 -2.82 4.77 15.90
CA HIS A 274 -2.94 6.10 16.49
C HIS A 274 -1.56 6.69 16.88
N PRO A 275 -1.39 8.02 16.93
CA PRO A 275 -2.40 9.03 16.65
C PRO A 275 -2.65 9.20 15.15
N ILE A 276 -3.88 9.54 14.79
CA ILE A 276 -4.30 9.88 13.43
C ILE A 276 -4.45 11.40 13.32
N TYR A 277 -3.86 11.96 12.28
CA TYR A 277 -4.05 13.36 11.89
C TYR A 277 -5.07 13.44 10.77
N PHE A 278 -6.31 13.77 11.14
CA PHE A 278 -7.43 13.94 10.24
C PHE A 278 -7.36 15.31 9.57
N ILE A 279 -7.14 15.33 8.26
CA ILE A 279 -7.21 16.56 7.46
C ILE A 279 -8.68 16.82 7.12
N ALA A 280 -9.26 17.83 7.76
CA ALA A 280 -10.57 18.34 7.40
C ALA A 280 -10.39 19.30 6.23
N TRP A 281 -10.71 18.81 5.03
CA TRP A 281 -10.51 19.55 3.78
C TRP A 281 -11.68 19.34 2.83
N THR A 282 -12.40 20.42 2.55
CA THR A 282 -13.43 20.49 1.51
C THR A 282 -12.88 21.28 0.32
N PRO A 283 -12.76 20.68 -0.89
CA PRO A 283 -12.26 21.42 -2.05
C PRO A 283 -13.15 22.63 -2.37
N LEU A 284 -12.52 23.76 -2.68
CA LEU A 284 -13.23 24.93 -3.20
C LEU A 284 -13.84 24.61 -4.58
N LEU A 285 -15.02 25.17 -4.87
CA LEU A 285 -15.71 25.13 -6.18
C LEU A 285 -16.37 23.79 -6.58
N ASP A 286 -16.86 22.99 -5.62
CA ASP A 286 -17.56 21.72 -5.87
C ASP A 286 -16.77 20.71 -6.73
N ALA A 287 -15.47 20.95 -6.90
CA ALA A 287 -14.61 20.09 -7.69
C ALA A 287 -14.40 18.75 -6.95
N PRO A 288 -14.49 17.60 -7.64
CA PRO A 288 -14.31 16.31 -6.99
C PRO A 288 -12.95 16.22 -6.29
N ARG A 289 -12.93 15.84 -5.00
CA ARG A 289 -11.71 15.68 -4.19
C ARG A 289 -10.63 14.89 -4.93
N LYS A 290 -11.03 13.84 -5.67
CA LYS A 290 -10.13 12.99 -6.46
C LYS A 290 -9.32 13.76 -7.52
N ALA A 291 -9.87 14.82 -8.11
CA ALA A 291 -9.21 15.59 -9.16
C ALA A 291 -8.14 16.54 -8.59
N ILE A 292 -8.39 17.12 -7.40
CA ILE A 292 -7.52 18.14 -6.79
C ILE A 292 -6.53 17.53 -5.80
N LYS A 293 -6.87 16.40 -5.17
CA LYS A 293 -6.04 15.71 -4.18
C LYS A 293 -4.57 15.56 -4.62
N PRO A 294 -4.26 15.14 -5.87
CA PRO A 294 -2.88 15.01 -6.32
C PRO A 294 -2.09 16.32 -6.37
N ALA A 295 -2.74 17.49 -6.41
CA ALA A 295 -2.07 18.79 -6.29
C ALA A 295 -2.01 19.24 -4.83
N PHE A 296 -3.08 19.03 -4.07
CA PHE A 296 -3.16 19.33 -2.64
C PHE A 296 -2.08 18.62 -1.81
N GLU A 297 -1.78 17.35 -2.15
CA GLU A 297 -0.72 16.56 -1.50
C GLU A 297 0.68 17.16 -1.67
N TRP A 298 0.91 18.09 -2.61
CA TRP A 298 2.18 18.81 -2.75
C TRP A 298 2.18 20.17 -2.03
N SER A 299 1.08 20.53 -1.36
CA SER A 299 1.00 21.77 -0.60
C SER A 299 1.92 21.73 0.63
N LYS A 300 2.40 22.92 1.04
CA LYS A 300 3.20 23.07 2.26
C LYS A 300 2.44 22.60 3.50
N PHE A 301 1.13 22.81 3.53
CA PHE A 301 0.28 22.38 4.63
C PHE A 301 0.20 20.87 4.74
N TYR A 302 -0.13 20.16 3.65
CA TYR A 302 -0.18 18.70 3.68
C TYR A 302 1.16 18.11 4.14
N ASN A 303 2.27 18.64 3.64
CA ASN A 303 3.60 18.19 4.05
C ASN A 303 3.92 18.50 5.53
N ALA A 304 3.41 19.61 6.07
CA ALA A 304 3.54 19.92 7.51
C ALA A 304 2.73 18.95 8.37
N VAL A 305 1.50 18.59 7.96
CA VAL A 305 0.69 17.56 8.63
C VAL A 305 1.41 16.21 8.63
N ILE A 306 1.87 15.76 7.46
CA ILE A 306 2.61 14.50 7.31
C ILE A 306 3.86 14.48 8.18
N LYS A 307 4.64 15.57 8.18
CA LYS A 307 5.83 15.69 9.03
C LYS A 307 5.47 15.53 10.51
N LYS A 308 4.40 16.19 10.98
CA LYS A 308 3.94 16.08 12.36
C LYS A 308 3.49 14.67 12.71
N ALA A 309 2.78 14.01 11.79
CA ALA A 309 2.37 12.62 11.95
C ALA A 309 3.58 11.70 12.13
N ILE A 310 4.58 11.81 11.25
CA ILE A 310 5.84 11.05 11.32
C ILE A 310 6.55 11.27 12.66
N GLU A 311 6.71 12.52 13.10
CA GLU A 311 7.37 12.86 14.38
C GLU A 311 6.71 12.21 15.60
N SER A 312 5.39 12.04 15.55
CA SER A 312 4.61 11.38 16.61
C SER A 312 4.42 9.86 16.40
N GLY A 313 4.98 9.29 15.35
CA GLY A 313 4.77 7.88 14.99
C GLY A 313 3.31 7.55 14.66
N GLY A 314 2.57 8.52 14.13
CA GLY A 314 1.16 8.45 13.75
C GLY A 314 0.95 8.26 12.25
N CYS A 315 -0.29 8.48 11.80
CA CYS A 315 -0.67 8.40 10.38
C CYS A 315 -1.60 9.55 9.96
N VAL A 316 -1.92 9.66 8.67
CA VAL A 316 -2.73 10.78 8.13
C VAL A 316 -3.91 10.25 7.34
N LYS A 317 -5.11 10.78 7.60
CA LYS A 317 -6.33 10.46 6.86
C LYS A 317 -7.04 11.75 6.46
N PHE A 318 -7.72 11.75 5.32
CA PHE A 318 -8.72 12.80 5.05
C PHE A 318 -9.98 12.48 5.82
N LEU A 319 -10.50 13.45 6.56
CA LEU A 319 -11.65 13.27 7.42
C LEU A 319 -12.89 12.86 6.60
N ASP A 320 -13.50 11.75 6.98
CA ASP A 320 -14.83 11.29 6.58
C ASP A 320 -15.74 11.30 7.82
N PHE A 321 -16.63 12.28 7.86
CA PHE A 321 -17.52 12.49 9.01
C PHE A 321 -18.51 11.35 9.24
N GLN A 322 -18.79 10.50 8.25
CA GLN A 322 -19.74 9.40 8.44
C GLN A 322 -19.07 8.17 9.04
N GLN A 323 -17.79 7.96 8.71
CA GLN A 323 -17.09 6.71 9.01
C GLN A 323 -16.09 6.86 10.16
N ASP A 324 -15.42 8.01 10.27
CA ASP A 324 -14.24 8.13 11.14
C ASP A 324 -14.58 8.19 12.63
N MET A 325 -15.83 8.56 12.94
CA MET A 325 -16.31 8.78 14.29
C MET A 325 -16.31 7.52 15.15
N THR A 326 -16.30 6.34 14.53
CA THR A 326 -16.41 5.06 15.23
C THR A 326 -15.11 4.61 15.89
N PHE A 327 -13.97 5.23 15.54
CA PHE A 327 -12.65 4.81 16.00
C PHE A 327 -11.74 5.96 16.48
N TRP A 328 -12.31 7.15 16.79
CA TRP A 328 -11.52 8.25 17.33
C TRP A 328 -10.95 7.94 18.72
N GLU A 329 -9.69 8.34 18.93
CA GLU A 329 -9.03 8.34 20.24
C GLU A 329 -8.70 9.76 20.73
N ASP A 330 -8.46 9.92 22.03
CA ASP A 330 -8.13 11.21 22.66
C ASP A 330 -6.74 11.76 22.26
N ILE A 331 -5.90 10.86 21.72
CA ILE A 331 -4.58 11.17 21.16
C ILE A 331 -4.64 11.61 19.69
N ASP A 332 -5.79 11.51 19.02
CA ASP A 332 -5.94 11.92 17.62
C ASP A 332 -6.10 13.44 17.48
N PHE A 333 -5.92 13.91 16.24
CA PHE A 333 -6.01 15.33 15.89
C PHE A 333 -6.85 15.59 14.65
N ILE A 334 -7.66 16.65 14.67
CA ILE A 334 -8.33 17.21 13.49
C ILE A 334 -7.62 18.50 13.08
N ILE A 335 -7.26 18.61 11.81
CA ILE A 335 -6.57 19.76 11.24
C ILE A 335 -7.44 20.35 10.13
N PRO A 336 -8.18 21.44 10.41
CA PRO A 336 -8.92 22.16 9.39
C PRO A 336 -7.96 22.87 8.44
N TRP A 337 -8.23 22.75 7.14
CA TRP A 337 -7.50 23.45 6.09
C TRP A 337 -7.88 24.94 6.07
N GLU A 338 -9.18 25.24 6.08
CA GLU A 338 -9.71 26.61 6.04
C GLU A 338 -10.65 26.93 7.21
N THR A 339 -11.03 28.21 7.32
CA THR A 339 -11.95 28.69 8.37
C THR A 339 -13.32 28.00 8.26
N GLN A 340 -13.77 27.70 7.05
CA GLN A 340 -15.01 26.96 6.82
C GLN A 340 -14.92 25.53 7.37
N ASP A 341 -13.81 24.82 7.14
CA ASP A 341 -13.61 23.47 7.69
C ASP A 341 -13.60 23.49 9.22
N LEU A 342 -13.01 24.53 9.84
CA LEU A 342 -13.05 24.71 11.29
C LEU A 342 -14.49 24.91 11.80
N GLU A 343 -15.32 25.64 11.06
CA GLU A 343 -16.72 25.85 11.44
C GLU A 343 -17.52 24.54 11.35
N HIS A 344 -17.31 23.73 10.30
CA HIS A 344 -17.90 22.39 10.22
C HIS A 344 -17.48 21.51 11.42
N VAL A 345 -16.20 21.54 11.81
CA VAL A 345 -15.72 20.78 12.98
C VAL A 345 -16.37 21.28 14.28
N ARG A 346 -16.62 22.59 14.42
CA ARG A 346 -17.34 23.12 15.59
C ARG A 346 -18.79 22.70 15.64
N GLN A 347 -19.46 22.63 14.48
CA GLN A 347 -20.84 22.15 14.39
C GLN A 347 -20.97 20.68 14.82
N LEU A 348 -19.96 19.84 14.58
CA LEU A 348 -19.98 18.47 15.09
C LEU A 348 -19.99 18.45 16.61
N LYS A 349 -19.16 19.30 17.24
CA LYS A 349 -19.15 19.40 18.70
C LYS A 349 -20.53 19.78 19.26
N SER A 350 -21.31 20.61 18.55
CA SER A 350 -22.68 20.97 18.97
C SER A 350 -23.72 19.88 18.70
N MET A 351 -23.43 18.92 17.82
CA MET A 351 -24.29 17.76 17.53
C MET A 351 -24.19 16.64 18.58
N GLY A 352 -23.39 16.82 19.64
CA GLY A 352 -23.32 15.89 20.78
C GLY A 352 -22.19 14.86 20.70
N PHE A 353 -21.19 15.08 19.86
CA PHE A 353 -19.99 14.24 19.82
C PHE A 353 -19.05 14.62 20.98
N GLU A 354 -19.21 13.92 22.11
CA GLU A 354 -18.48 14.19 23.36
C GLU A 354 -16.99 13.81 23.29
N ILE A 355 -16.66 12.73 22.58
CA ILE A 355 -15.30 12.27 22.33
C ILE A 355 -14.91 12.76 20.95
N MET A 356 -14.09 13.80 20.88
CA MET A 356 -13.58 14.35 19.62
C MET A 356 -12.07 14.54 19.70
N PRO A 357 -11.33 14.21 18.62
CA PRO A 357 -9.92 14.53 18.48
C PRO A 357 -9.62 16.01 18.75
N LYS A 358 -8.41 16.30 19.21
CA LYS A 358 -7.97 17.67 19.46
C LYS A 358 -7.87 18.43 18.14
N VAL A 359 -8.48 19.62 18.08
CA VAL A 359 -8.38 20.47 16.89
C VAL A 359 -7.05 21.24 16.94
N LEU A 360 -6.17 21.01 15.97
CA LEU A 360 -4.91 21.74 15.82
C LEU A 360 -5.03 22.75 14.68
N ASN A 361 -4.60 23.99 14.93
CA ASN A 361 -4.57 25.01 13.91
C ASN A 361 -3.40 24.78 12.95
N ALA A 362 -3.58 25.03 11.65
CA ALA A 362 -2.54 24.96 10.63
C ALA A 362 -1.24 25.72 11.02
N THR A 363 -1.37 26.85 11.71
CA THR A 363 -0.23 27.66 12.18
C THR A 363 0.64 26.95 13.22
N SER A 364 0.07 26.02 13.99
CA SER A 364 0.81 25.23 14.99
C SER A 364 1.65 24.10 14.37
N LEU A 365 1.49 23.82 13.08
CA LEU A 365 2.24 22.78 12.37
C LEU A 365 3.61 23.27 11.87
N THR A 366 3.82 24.58 11.82
CA THR A 366 5.03 25.21 11.23
C THR A 366 6.06 25.67 12.26
N THR A 367 5.68 25.70 13.54
CA THR A 367 6.56 25.91 14.70
C THR A 367 7.12 24.59 15.17
#